data_AF-A0A151AID8-F1
#
_entry.id   AF-A0A151AID8-F1
#
_cell.length_a   1.000
_cell.length_b   1.000
_cell.length_c   1.000
_cell.angle_alpha   90.00
_cell.angle_beta   90.00
_cell.angle_gamma   90.00
#
_symmetry.space_group_name_H-M   'P 1'
#
loop_
_entity.id
_entity.type
_entity.pdbx_description
1 polymer ?
#
loop_
_entity_poly.entity_id
_entity_poly.type
_entity_poly.pdbx_seq_one_letter_code
_entity_poly.pdbx_strand_id
1 'polypeptide(L)'
;MDRRGFLRAGALLGSIGLTGCLGVFETQSAWRDPPLVEDRPDAVYVPASSEEMGSYGTTEAGEYTVALTYTFPHRFWTITGAETNMVDIGDEDSLHLMTSVWETESKTVVPADIRLSVEGEGERPYSGQLWPMLSQRMGFHYGDNLAIEEGEYTATLRINPADARGVGDLAGRFEEPRTAEIDFEFVPDDVYDLDFTLVEESRRGERGALPLMEHADRPQSTVPPGEEFPGEIVGTGESGDAAFVVARLEAERFGGEYLAVSPWTPHNRVMLPLMSLSTRIERAGETVFEDALAGMLDPELGFHYGTQVAIEEGDDLRIEVGSVPQIARHDGYETAFLEMPAIELSY
;
A
#
# COMPACT_ATOMS: atom_id res chain seq x y z
N MET A 1 5.26 31.79 -62.91
CA MET A 1 6.07 33.02 -62.77
C MET A 1 5.34 33.92 -61.79
N ASP A 2 5.89 34.50 -60.75
CA ASP A 2 7.21 34.36 -60.12
C ASP A 2 7.09 34.93 -58.68
N ARG A 3 8.08 34.55 -57.89
CA ARG A 3 8.34 34.75 -56.47
C ARG A 3 8.62 36.21 -56.07
N ARG A 4 8.54 36.43 -54.74
CA ARG A 4 9.36 37.31 -53.87
C ARG A 4 8.82 38.70 -53.47
N GLY A 5 8.93 38.97 -52.15
CA GLY A 5 9.15 40.31 -51.57
C GLY A 5 8.10 40.71 -50.52
N PHE A 6 8.19 40.35 -49.21
CA PHE A 6 9.00 41.02 -48.16
C PHE A 6 8.58 42.53 -48.06
N LEU A 7 8.15 43.13 -46.95
CA LEU A 7 8.39 42.92 -45.51
C LEU A 7 7.65 44.04 -44.72
N ARG A 8 7.60 43.93 -43.38
CA ARG A 8 7.48 44.99 -42.33
C ARG A 8 6.08 45.48 -41.94
N ALA A 9 5.58 44.94 -40.82
CA ALA A 9 5.27 45.73 -39.63
C ALA A 9 4.89 44.79 -38.46
N GLY A 10 5.58 44.91 -37.33
CA GLY A 10 5.20 44.21 -36.10
C GLY A 10 6.39 43.81 -35.23
N ALA A 11 7.27 44.76 -34.92
CA ALA A 11 8.23 44.58 -33.84
C ALA A 11 7.61 45.10 -32.53
N LEU A 12 7.88 44.36 -31.45
CA LEU A 12 7.94 44.80 -30.05
C LEU A 12 6.62 45.07 -29.33
N LEU A 13 6.04 44.01 -28.75
CA LEU A 13 5.30 44.10 -27.47
C LEU A 13 5.53 42.84 -26.62
N GLY A 14 6.24 43.02 -25.50
CA GLY A 14 6.03 42.26 -24.27
C GLY A 14 6.62 40.86 -24.15
N SER A 15 7.94 40.76 -23.93
CA SER A 15 8.49 39.67 -23.11
C SER A 15 8.14 39.94 -21.64
N ILE A 16 6.90 39.64 -21.27
CA ILE A 16 6.48 39.51 -19.88
C ILE A 16 6.89 38.09 -19.46
N GLY A 17 7.60 37.94 -18.35
CA GLY A 17 8.08 36.66 -17.86
C GLY A 17 6.93 35.69 -17.61
N LEU A 18 6.78 34.70 -18.50
CA LEU A 18 5.86 33.56 -18.39
C LEU A 18 6.53 32.34 -17.74
N THR A 19 7.66 32.53 -17.04
CA THR A 19 8.36 31.45 -16.35
C THR A 19 7.52 30.78 -15.27
N GLY A 20 6.52 31.48 -14.70
CA GLY A 20 5.60 30.89 -13.73
C GLY A 20 4.49 30.04 -14.38
N CYS A 21 3.81 30.55 -15.41
CA CYS A 21 2.67 29.84 -16.00
C CYS A 21 3.09 28.57 -16.73
N LEU A 22 4.22 28.57 -17.45
CA LEU A 22 4.70 27.37 -18.14
C LEU A 22 5.08 26.26 -17.15
N GLY A 23 5.69 26.62 -16.01
CA GLY A 23 5.98 25.67 -14.94
C GLY A 23 4.71 25.05 -14.36
N VAL A 24 3.72 25.87 -13.99
CA VAL A 24 2.44 25.38 -13.45
C VAL A 24 1.70 24.47 -14.45
N PHE A 25 1.68 24.81 -15.75
CA PHE A 25 1.06 23.95 -16.76
C PHE A 25 1.83 22.63 -16.97
N GLU A 26 3.16 22.65 -16.94
CA GLU A 26 3.98 21.44 -17.02
C GLU A 26 3.77 20.54 -15.78
N THR A 27 3.72 21.11 -14.58
CA THR A 27 3.47 20.34 -13.35
C THR A 27 2.04 19.78 -13.31
N GLN A 28 1.03 20.58 -13.66
CA GLN A 28 -0.36 20.10 -13.79
C GLN A 28 -0.50 19.00 -14.83
N SER A 29 0.19 19.11 -15.97
CA SER A 29 0.21 18.05 -16.98
C SER A 29 0.88 16.77 -16.44
N ALA A 30 1.97 16.91 -15.68
CA ALA A 30 2.67 15.79 -15.08
C ALA A 30 1.85 15.10 -13.98
N TRP A 31 0.97 15.81 -13.27
CA TRP A 31 0.07 15.19 -12.29
C TRP A 31 -1.08 14.43 -12.94
N ARG A 32 -1.60 14.92 -14.07
CA ARG A 32 -2.71 14.27 -14.77
C ARG A 32 -2.29 13.08 -15.60
N ASP A 33 -1.02 13.06 -16.02
CA ASP A 33 -0.43 11.92 -16.71
C ASP A 33 1.03 11.77 -16.26
N PRO A 34 1.27 11.25 -15.03
CA PRO A 34 2.62 10.99 -14.57
C PRO A 34 3.33 10.08 -15.57
N PRO A 35 4.63 10.22 -15.82
CA PRO A 35 5.31 9.31 -16.74
C PRO A 35 5.24 7.88 -16.22
N LEU A 36 4.91 6.92 -17.10
CA LEU A 36 4.98 5.49 -16.79
C LEU A 36 6.23 4.91 -17.44
N VAL A 37 6.90 3.99 -16.76
CA VAL A 37 8.03 3.26 -17.35
C VAL A 37 7.48 2.37 -18.48
N GLU A 38 8.08 2.43 -19.68
CA GLU A 38 7.60 1.65 -20.83
C GLU A 38 7.96 0.16 -20.68
N ASP A 39 9.25 -0.16 -20.57
CA ASP A 39 9.77 -1.54 -20.47
C ASP A 39 9.88 -2.01 -19.01
N ARG A 40 8.73 -2.12 -18.33
CA ARG A 40 8.66 -2.55 -16.92
C ARG A 40 8.96 -4.04 -16.78
N PRO A 41 9.77 -4.45 -15.79
CA PRO A 41 9.96 -5.87 -15.50
C PRO A 41 8.74 -6.47 -14.79
N ASP A 42 8.57 -7.79 -14.88
CA ASP A 42 7.62 -8.56 -14.06
C ASP A 42 8.17 -8.73 -12.62
N ALA A 43 8.36 -7.61 -11.92
CA ALA A 43 9.01 -7.51 -10.62
C ALA A 43 8.83 -6.12 -9.99
N VAL A 44 9.24 -5.98 -8.73
CA VAL A 44 9.37 -4.67 -8.10
C VAL A 44 10.45 -3.86 -8.81
N TYR A 45 10.11 -2.63 -9.20
CA TYR A 45 11.00 -1.77 -9.98
C TYR A 45 10.91 -0.30 -9.56
N VAL A 46 11.95 0.47 -9.82
CA VAL A 46 11.98 1.89 -9.48
C VAL A 46 11.07 2.68 -10.45
N PRO A 47 10.02 3.37 -9.96
CA PRO A 47 9.06 4.11 -10.79
C PRO A 47 9.69 5.34 -11.46
N ALA A 48 8.93 5.99 -12.34
CA ALA A 48 9.41 7.16 -13.06
C ALA A 48 9.41 8.45 -12.24
N SER A 49 8.56 8.52 -11.22
CA SER A 49 8.39 9.66 -10.32
C SER A 49 8.28 9.20 -8.86
N SER A 50 8.38 10.19 -7.98
CA SER A 50 8.06 10.08 -6.57
C SER A 50 7.28 11.30 -6.14
N GLU A 51 6.16 11.09 -5.43
CA GLU A 51 5.36 12.16 -4.87
C GLU A 51 5.58 12.36 -3.36
N GLU A 52 5.34 13.60 -2.93
CA GLU A 52 5.02 13.95 -1.55
C GLU A 52 3.54 13.68 -1.24
N MET A 53 3.18 13.72 0.03
CA MET A 53 1.79 13.75 0.47
C MET A 53 1.60 14.79 1.57
N GLY A 54 0.43 15.41 1.59
CA GLY A 54 -0.04 16.24 2.68
C GLY A 54 -0.82 15.42 3.72
N SER A 55 -1.15 16.06 4.84
CA SER A 55 -1.89 15.45 5.94
C SER A 55 -3.02 16.36 6.38
N TYR A 56 -4.22 15.79 6.52
CA TYR A 56 -5.36 16.43 7.17
C TYR A 56 -5.44 16.12 8.66
N GLY A 57 -4.50 15.31 9.18
CA GLY A 57 -4.36 15.02 10.59
C GLY A 57 -4.75 13.58 10.96
N THR A 58 -4.89 13.36 12.26
CA THR A 58 -5.18 12.06 12.85
C THR A 58 -6.32 12.15 13.85
N THR A 59 -7.03 11.04 14.04
CA THR A 59 -8.07 10.91 15.07
C THR A 59 -8.07 9.50 15.64
N GLU A 60 -8.63 9.33 16.84
CA GLU A 60 -8.82 8.03 17.48
C GLU A 60 -10.28 7.58 17.37
N ALA A 61 -10.49 6.29 17.13
CA ALA A 61 -11.81 5.67 17.05
C ALA A 61 -11.79 4.32 17.77
N GLY A 62 -12.08 4.34 19.07
CA GLY A 62 -11.97 3.15 19.92
C GLY A 62 -10.51 2.73 20.06
N GLU A 63 -10.20 1.52 19.62
CA GLU A 63 -8.87 0.94 19.61
C GLU A 63 -7.98 1.45 18.46
N TYR A 64 -8.55 2.08 17.44
CA TYR A 64 -7.80 2.53 16.26
C TYR A 64 -7.34 3.98 16.38
N THR A 65 -6.17 4.27 15.83
CA THR A 65 -5.83 5.60 15.34
C THR A 65 -5.90 5.59 13.81
N VAL A 66 -6.43 6.67 13.25
CA VAL A 66 -6.60 6.87 11.81
C VAL A 66 -5.87 8.14 11.41
N ALA A 67 -5.10 8.08 10.31
CA ALA A 67 -4.53 9.25 9.67
C ALA A 67 -5.20 9.50 8.32
N LEU A 68 -5.61 10.73 8.05
CA LEU A 68 -6.10 11.15 6.74
C LEU A 68 -5.02 11.96 6.03
N THR A 69 -4.66 11.52 4.83
CA THR A 69 -3.57 12.10 4.03
C THR A 69 -4.02 12.25 2.59
N TYR A 70 -3.35 13.12 1.84
CA TYR A 70 -3.71 13.35 0.44
C TYR A 70 -2.48 13.55 -0.43
N THR A 71 -2.62 13.30 -1.71
CA THR A 71 -1.65 13.67 -2.74
C THR A 71 -2.38 13.97 -4.05
N PHE A 72 -1.64 14.18 -5.13
CA PHE A 72 -2.17 14.29 -6.49
C PHE A 72 -3.03 13.08 -6.85
N PRO A 73 -4.04 13.20 -7.73
CA PRO A 73 -4.72 12.04 -8.30
C PRO A 73 -3.72 11.04 -8.87
N HIS A 74 -3.89 9.76 -8.55
CA HIS A 74 -2.97 8.71 -8.97
C HIS A 74 -3.66 7.73 -9.89
N ARG A 75 -2.92 7.21 -10.88
CA ARG A 75 -3.28 5.92 -11.47
C ARG A 75 -2.86 4.80 -10.52
N PHE A 76 -3.60 3.71 -10.56
CA PHE A 76 -3.27 2.50 -9.81
C PHE A 76 -3.87 1.28 -10.49
N TRP A 77 -3.49 0.08 -10.05
CA TRP A 77 -3.99 -1.18 -10.60
C TRP A 77 -4.70 -1.95 -9.51
N THR A 78 -5.99 -2.21 -9.71
CA THR A 78 -6.72 -3.17 -8.89
C THR A 78 -6.36 -4.59 -9.32
N ILE A 79 -6.35 -5.52 -8.36
CA ILE A 79 -6.00 -6.93 -8.60
C ILE A 79 -7.27 -7.77 -8.53
N THR A 80 -7.46 -8.66 -9.52
CA THR A 80 -8.53 -9.67 -9.49
C THR A 80 -7.93 -11.02 -9.85
N GLY A 81 -7.80 -11.89 -8.85
CA GLY A 81 -7.02 -13.11 -9.03
C GLY A 81 -5.55 -12.75 -9.25
N ALA A 82 -5.02 -12.97 -10.45
CA ALA A 82 -3.67 -12.58 -10.85
C ALA A 82 -3.65 -11.51 -11.97
N GLU A 83 -4.83 -10.99 -12.35
CA GLU A 83 -4.94 -9.96 -13.39
C GLU A 83 -4.94 -8.55 -12.79
N THR A 84 -4.27 -7.63 -13.47
CA THR A 84 -4.18 -6.22 -13.10
C THR A 84 -5.13 -5.39 -13.96
N ASN A 85 -5.92 -4.53 -13.31
CA ASN A 85 -6.86 -3.63 -13.99
C ASN A 85 -6.50 -2.19 -13.64
N MET A 86 -6.03 -1.44 -14.64
CA MET A 86 -5.65 -0.05 -14.48
C MET A 86 -6.87 0.83 -14.22
N VAL A 87 -6.77 1.65 -13.18
CA VAL A 87 -7.64 2.79 -12.91
C VAL A 87 -6.86 4.02 -13.31
N ASP A 88 -7.39 4.73 -14.31
CA ASP A 88 -6.79 5.96 -14.84
C ASP A 88 -7.26 7.19 -14.05
N ILE A 89 -6.54 8.29 -14.19
CA ILE A 89 -6.88 9.56 -13.55
C ILE A 89 -8.03 10.21 -14.33
N GLY A 90 -9.16 10.43 -13.65
CA GLY A 90 -10.33 11.09 -14.24
C GLY A 90 -10.12 12.58 -14.49
N ASP A 91 -10.86 13.11 -15.48
CA ASP A 91 -10.85 14.56 -15.77
C ASP A 91 -11.40 15.42 -14.61
N GLU A 92 -12.16 14.82 -13.70
CA GLU A 92 -12.74 15.49 -12.53
C GLU A 92 -12.00 15.15 -11.23
N ASP A 93 -11.01 14.26 -11.26
CA ASP A 93 -10.25 13.89 -10.07
C ASP A 93 -9.43 15.09 -9.58
N SER A 94 -9.59 15.39 -8.30
CA SER A 94 -9.08 16.59 -7.64
C SER A 94 -7.97 16.29 -6.63
N LEU A 95 -8.02 15.13 -5.98
CA LEU A 95 -6.96 14.60 -5.13
C LEU A 95 -7.02 13.07 -5.10
N HIS A 96 -5.91 12.43 -4.71
CA HIS A 96 -5.91 11.08 -4.19
C HIS A 96 -5.99 11.15 -2.67
N LEU A 97 -7.14 10.79 -2.11
CA LEU A 97 -7.35 10.80 -0.66
C LEU A 97 -7.01 9.42 -0.10
N MET A 98 -6.23 9.41 0.97
CA MET A 98 -5.69 8.20 1.57
C MET A 98 -5.93 8.16 3.07
N THR A 99 -5.99 6.96 3.61
CA THR A 99 -5.99 6.73 5.05
C THR A 99 -5.08 5.58 5.46
N SER A 100 -4.53 5.68 6.66
CA SER A 100 -3.83 4.59 7.34
C SER A 100 -4.52 4.31 8.67
N VAL A 101 -4.66 3.03 9.01
CA VAL A 101 -5.35 2.57 10.22
C VAL A 101 -4.43 1.64 10.99
N TRP A 102 -4.24 1.91 12.27
CA TRP A 102 -3.43 1.08 13.15
C TRP A 102 -4.04 1.00 14.56
N GLU A 103 -3.69 -0.05 15.29
CA GLU A 103 -4.06 -0.18 16.70
C GLU A 103 -3.23 0.80 17.55
N THR A 104 -3.91 1.60 18.36
CA THR A 104 -3.36 2.82 18.96
C THR A 104 -2.16 2.55 19.89
N GLU A 105 -2.23 1.49 20.69
CA GLU A 105 -1.24 1.18 21.74
C GLU A 105 -0.02 0.46 21.15
N SER A 106 -0.24 -0.60 20.37
CA SER A 106 0.82 -1.43 19.78
C SER A 106 1.41 -0.81 18.52
N LYS A 107 0.73 0.17 17.92
CA LYS A 107 1.08 0.75 16.61
C LYS A 107 1.09 -0.28 15.47
N THR A 108 0.40 -1.40 15.65
CA THR A 108 0.27 -2.43 14.62
C THR A 108 -0.69 -1.96 13.53
N VAL A 109 -0.22 -1.88 12.27
CA VAL A 109 -1.09 -1.55 11.13
C VAL A 109 -2.12 -2.66 10.92
N VAL A 110 -3.38 -2.26 10.75
CA VAL A 110 -4.52 -3.20 10.71
C VAL A 110 -5.11 -3.26 9.30
N PRO A 111 -5.08 -4.44 8.63
CA PRO A 111 -5.91 -4.69 7.47
C PRO A 111 -7.38 -4.74 7.89
N ALA A 112 -8.16 -3.78 7.40
CA ALA A 112 -9.60 -3.61 7.58
C ALA A 112 -10.30 -3.35 6.22
N ASP A 113 -11.64 -3.33 6.25
CA ASP A 113 -12.48 -2.79 5.17
C ASP A 113 -12.87 -1.34 5.52
N ILE A 114 -12.46 -0.38 4.69
CA ILE A 114 -12.68 1.04 4.95
C ILE A 114 -13.74 1.61 4.01
N ARG A 115 -14.86 2.08 4.59
CA ARG A 115 -15.86 2.87 3.89
C ARG A 115 -15.65 4.34 4.24
N LEU A 116 -15.63 5.18 3.22
CA LEU A 116 -15.47 6.62 3.37
C LEU A 116 -16.75 7.32 2.91
N SER A 117 -17.20 8.30 3.69
CA SER A 117 -18.12 9.34 3.26
C SER A 117 -17.47 10.70 3.49
N VAL A 118 -17.57 11.59 2.51
CA VAL A 118 -17.10 12.99 2.60
C VAL A 118 -18.29 13.88 2.35
N GLU A 119 -18.69 14.63 3.38
CA GLU A 119 -19.82 15.55 3.36
C GLU A 119 -19.33 16.95 3.72
N GLY A 120 -19.83 17.99 3.05
CA GLY A 120 -19.33 19.35 3.24
C GLY A 120 -20.08 20.38 2.41
N GLU A 121 -19.50 21.57 2.25
CA GLU A 121 -20.14 22.70 1.57
C GLU A 121 -20.25 22.53 0.04
N GLY A 122 -19.45 21.64 -0.56
CA GLY A 122 -19.45 21.37 -2.00
C GLY A 122 -20.67 20.61 -2.50
N GLU A 123 -21.00 20.77 -3.79
CA GLU A 123 -22.16 20.11 -4.43
C GLU A 123 -21.93 18.60 -4.72
N ARG A 124 -20.73 18.08 -4.45
CA ARG A 124 -20.29 16.72 -4.78
C ARG A 124 -19.84 15.93 -3.54
N PRO A 125 -20.77 15.41 -2.72
CA PRO A 125 -20.40 14.50 -1.65
C PRO A 125 -19.85 13.18 -2.23
N TYR A 126 -18.82 12.63 -1.59
CA TYR A 126 -18.28 11.32 -1.92
C TYR A 126 -18.80 10.27 -0.94
N SER A 127 -19.12 9.07 -1.44
CA SER A 127 -19.38 7.91 -0.59
C SER A 127 -18.93 6.65 -1.31
N GLY A 128 -17.99 5.92 -0.72
CA GLY A 128 -17.34 4.80 -1.40
C GLY A 128 -16.59 3.87 -0.45
N GLN A 129 -15.93 2.88 -1.05
CA GLN A 129 -14.96 2.01 -0.37
C GLN A 129 -13.58 2.42 -0.82
N LEU A 130 -12.67 2.63 0.13
CA LEU A 130 -11.29 2.88 -0.22
C LEU A 130 -10.60 1.55 -0.55
N TRP A 131 -9.79 1.55 -1.59
CA TRP A 131 -9.04 0.37 -1.99
C TRP A 131 -7.89 0.16 -1.02
N PRO A 132 -7.66 -1.07 -0.51
CA PRO A 132 -6.39 -1.40 0.11
C PRO A 132 -5.30 -1.30 -0.98
N MET A 133 -4.24 -0.57 -0.68
CA MET A 133 -3.22 -0.17 -1.64
C MET A 133 -1.82 -0.44 -1.11
N LEU A 134 -0.90 -0.67 -2.05
CA LEU A 134 0.52 -0.80 -1.80
C LEU A 134 1.29 0.19 -2.67
N SER A 135 2.07 1.07 -2.05
CA SER A 135 3.03 1.95 -2.74
C SER A 135 4.41 1.86 -2.09
N GLN A 136 5.46 2.15 -2.88
CA GLN A 136 6.83 2.05 -2.40
C GLN A 136 7.13 3.04 -1.28
N ARG A 137 6.60 4.26 -1.39
CA ARG A 137 6.87 5.34 -0.43
C ARG A 137 5.94 5.35 0.77
N MET A 138 4.68 4.95 0.61
CA MET A 138 3.68 5.05 1.70
C MET A 138 3.38 3.70 2.34
N GLY A 139 3.81 2.59 1.73
CA GLY A 139 3.55 1.25 2.23
C GLY A 139 2.10 0.82 2.01
N PHE A 140 1.56 0.03 2.94
CA PHE A 140 0.17 -0.41 2.96
C PHE A 140 -0.72 0.69 3.53
N HIS A 141 -1.71 1.09 2.74
CA HIS A 141 -2.66 2.15 3.08
C HIS A 141 -3.98 1.88 2.37
N TYR A 142 -4.95 2.78 2.53
CA TYR A 142 -6.19 2.78 1.77
C TYR A 142 -6.28 4.07 0.98
N GLY A 143 -6.84 4.04 -0.23
CA GLY A 143 -7.02 5.27 -0.99
C GLY A 143 -7.98 5.15 -2.17
N ASP A 144 -8.37 6.31 -2.69
CA ASP A 144 -9.12 6.45 -3.95
C ASP A 144 -8.95 7.88 -4.49
N ASN A 145 -9.18 8.08 -5.79
CA ASN A 145 -9.28 9.42 -6.35
C ASN A 145 -10.65 10.01 -6.07
N LEU A 146 -10.69 11.26 -5.63
CA LEU A 146 -11.92 11.99 -5.32
C LEU A 146 -12.10 13.18 -6.25
N ALA A 147 -13.35 13.41 -6.66
CA ALA A 147 -13.79 14.58 -7.42
C ALA A 147 -14.62 15.52 -6.54
N ILE A 148 -13.95 16.31 -5.71
CA ILE A 148 -14.56 17.29 -4.79
C ILE A 148 -14.13 18.72 -5.15
N GLU A 149 -14.90 19.71 -4.72
CA GLU A 149 -14.61 21.14 -4.95
C GLU A 149 -13.92 21.75 -3.72
N GLU A 150 -13.25 22.89 -3.87
CA GLU A 150 -12.66 23.63 -2.74
C GLU A 150 -13.71 23.90 -1.64
N GLY A 151 -13.36 23.67 -0.37
CA GLY A 151 -14.25 23.93 0.76
C GLY A 151 -13.95 23.12 2.02
N GLU A 152 -14.81 23.29 3.03
CA GLU A 152 -14.75 22.56 4.29
C GLU A 152 -15.58 21.27 4.24
N TYR A 153 -15.01 20.17 4.73
CA TYR A 153 -15.58 18.83 4.71
C TYR A 153 -15.36 18.08 6.02
N THR A 154 -16.22 17.09 6.27
CA THR A 154 -16.00 16.04 7.26
C THR A 154 -15.83 14.70 6.55
N ALA A 155 -14.67 14.08 6.72
CA ALA A 155 -14.43 12.69 6.33
C ALA A 155 -14.89 11.75 7.44
N THR A 156 -15.91 10.94 7.15
CA THR A 156 -16.39 9.87 8.03
C THR A 156 -15.87 8.53 7.52
N LEU A 157 -14.95 7.92 8.26
CA LEU A 157 -14.37 6.62 7.95
C LEU A 157 -14.99 5.54 8.83
N ARG A 158 -15.72 4.60 8.23
CA ARG A 158 -16.19 3.40 8.89
C ARG A 158 -15.21 2.26 8.67
N ILE A 159 -14.53 1.88 9.74
CA ILE A 159 -13.54 0.80 9.82
C ILE A 159 -14.30 -0.47 10.15
N ASN A 160 -14.45 -1.36 9.18
CA ASN A 160 -15.08 -2.66 9.39
C ASN A 160 -13.99 -3.72 9.62
N PRO A 161 -14.23 -4.67 10.55
CA PRO A 161 -13.39 -5.86 10.69
C PRO A 161 -13.14 -6.54 9.35
N ALA A 162 -11.88 -6.86 9.04
CA ALA A 162 -11.54 -7.75 7.94
C ALA A 162 -11.17 -9.14 8.48
N ASP A 163 -10.61 -10.00 7.63
CA ASP A 163 -10.32 -11.41 7.97
C ASP A 163 -9.17 -11.57 9.00
N ALA A 164 -8.42 -10.52 9.30
CA ALA A 164 -7.32 -10.54 10.25
C ALA A 164 -7.82 -10.55 11.70
N ARG A 165 -7.32 -11.49 12.53
CA ARG A 165 -7.72 -11.63 13.94
C ARG A 165 -6.59 -11.24 14.89
N GLY A 166 -6.91 -10.47 15.92
CA GLY A 166 -5.97 -10.19 17.00
C GLY A 166 -5.70 -11.42 17.87
N VAL A 167 -4.49 -11.54 18.38
CA VAL A 167 -4.08 -12.52 19.40
C VAL A 167 -3.48 -11.83 20.62
N GLY A 168 -3.36 -12.57 21.73
CA GLY A 168 -2.81 -12.02 22.98
C GLY A 168 -3.56 -10.76 23.42
N ASP A 169 -2.82 -9.66 23.58
CA ASP A 169 -3.38 -8.37 24.00
C ASP A 169 -4.32 -7.74 22.96
N LEU A 170 -4.26 -8.19 21.70
CA LEU A 170 -5.15 -7.75 20.61
C LEU A 170 -6.37 -8.65 20.43
N ALA A 171 -6.49 -9.74 21.20
CA ALA A 171 -7.59 -10.69 21.06
C ALA A 171 -8.96 -10.01 21.25
N GLY A 172 -9.86 -10.21 20.29
CA GLY A 172 -11.22 -9.66 20.30
C GLY A 172 -11.31 -8.14 20.08
N ARG A 173 -10.20 -7.42 19.90
CA ARG A 173 -10.23 -5.94 19.75
C ARG A 173 -10.92 -5.50 18.46
N PHE A 174 -10.76 -6.26 17.37
CA PHE A 174 -11.16 -5.84 16.03
C PHE A 174 -12.46 -6.50 15.53
N GLU A 175 -13.36 -6.92 16.42
CA GLU A 175 -14.58 -7.67 16.04
C GLU A 175 -15.78 -6.78 15.69
N GLU A 176 -15.73 -5.51 16.07
CA GLU A 176 -16.83 -4.58 15.87
C GLU A 176 -16.39 -3.39 14.98
N PRO A 177 -17.27 -2.88 14.10
CA PRO A 177 -16.98 -1.67 13.36
C PRO A 177 -16.76 -0.46 14.27
N ARG A 178 -15.84 0.42 13.85
CA ARG A 178 -15.60 1.73 14.46
C ARG A 178 -15.77 2.83 13.42
N THR A 179 -16.11 4.03 13.88
CA THR A 179 -16.24 5.21 13.04
C THR A 179 -15.29 6.28 13.53
N ALA A 180 -14.47 6.80 12.61
CA ALA A 180 -13.60 7.93 12.79
C ALA A 180 -14.13 9.12 11.98
N GLU A 181 -14.08 10.32 12.56
CA GLU A 181 -14.45 11.56 11.87
C GLU A 181 -13.26 12.52 11.91
N ILE A 182 -12.94 13.11 10.76
CA ILE A 182 -11.87 14.11 10.60
C ILE A 182 -12.43 15.25 9.77
N ASP A 183 -12.48 16.44 10.35
CA ASP A 183 -12.77 17.68 9.63
C ASP A 183 -11.52 18.14 8.88
N PHE A 184 -11.68 18.55 7.62
CA PHE A 184 -10.59 19.05 6.80
C PHE A 184 -11.07 20.12 5.82
N GLU A 185 -10.15 21.00 5.44
CA GLU A 185 -10.35 21.97 4.36
C GLU A 185 -9.62 21.45 3.12
N PHE A 186 -10.33 21.34 2.00
CA PHE A 186 -9.71 21.05 0.72
C PHE A 186 -9.42 22.36 -0.01
N VAL A 187 -8.12 22.68 -0.13
CA VAL A 187 -7.62 23.78 -0.95
C VAL A 187 -6.86 23.17 -2.13
N PRO A 188 -7.28 23.36 -3.40
CA PRO A 188 -6.60 22.79 -4.56
C PRO A 188 -5.11 23.16 -4.65
N ASP A 189 -4.77 24.39 -4.23
CA ASP A 189 -3.38 24.87 -4.21
C ASP A 189 -2.50 24.04 -3.26
N ASP A 190 -3.03 23.50 -2.16
CA ASP A 190 -2.26 22.65 -1.23
C ASP A 190 -1.87 21.30 -1.88
N VAL A 191 -2.67 20.80 -2.83
CA VAL A 191 -2.28 19.65 -3.65
C VAL A 191 -1.18 20.08 -4.60
N TYR A 192 -1.36 21.21 -5.28
CA TYR A 192 -0.43 21.72 -6.29
C TYR A 192 0.95 22.13 -5.74
N ASP A 193 1.02 22.44 -4.45
CA ASP A 193 2.27 22.80 -3.78
C ASP A 193 3.07 21.58 -3.29
N LEU A 194 2.54 20.36 -3.38
CA LEU A 194 3.27 19.14 -3.02
C LEU A 194 4.44 18.88 -3.98
N ASP A 195 5.54 18.34 -3.47
CA ASP A 195 6.68 18.00 -4.31
C ASP A 195 6.39 16.81 -5.23
N PHE A 196 6.68 17.00 -6.52
CA PHE A 196 6.72 15.96 -7.53
C PHE A 196 8.12 15.88 -8.13
N THR A 197 8.81 14.76 -7.90
CA THR A 197 10.19 14.58 -8.37
C THR A 197 10.27 13.43 -9.37
N LEU A 198 10.83 13.73 -10.53
CA LEU A 198 11.20 12.71 -11.50
C LEU A 198 12.42 11.93 -11.04
N VAL A 199 12.34 10.61 -11.04
CA VAL A 199 13.49 9.74 -10.81
C VAL A 199 14.47 9.89 -11.99
N GLU A 200 15.77 9.79 -11.74
CA GLU A 200 16.80 9.79 -12.80
C GLU A 200 16.48 8.74 -13.87
N GLU A 201 16.50 9.14 -15.14
CA GLU A 201 16.08 8.29 -16.27
C GLU A 201 16.81 6.93 -16.29
N SER A 202 18.10 6.92 -15.97
CA SER A 202 18.90 5.69 -15.92
C SER A 202 18.49 4.70 -14.86
N ARG A 203 17.74 5.12 -13.83
CA ARG A 203 17.28 4.27 -12.72
C ARG A 203 15.86 3.73 -12.92
N ARG A 204 15.07 4.36 -13.79
CA ARG A 204 13.66 4.00 -14.00
C ARG A 204 13.56 2.59 -14.58
N GLY A 205 12.70 1.75 -14.02
CA GLY A 205 12.55 0.36 -14.45
C GLY A 205 13.62 -0.60 -13.94
N GLU A 206 14.67 -0.12 -13.27
CA GLU A 206 15.63 -1.00 -12.59
C GLU A 206 14.92 -1.75 -11.45
N ARG A 207 15.27 -3.03 -11.24
CA ARG A 207 14.80 -3.79 -10.08
C ARG A 207 15.24 -3.08 -8.80
N GLY A 208 14.28 -2.76 -7.94
CA GLY A 208 14.50 -1.95 -6.76
C GLY A 208 13.26 -1.17 -6.35
N ALA A 209 13.31 -0.53 -5.20
CA ALA A 209 12.24 0.34 -4.73
C ALA A 209 12.82 1.67 -4.24
N LEU A 210 11.99 2.71 -4.30
CA LEU A 210 12.20 3.94 -3.55
C LEU A 210 12.03 3.66 -2.05
N PRO A 211 12.80 4.33 -1.17
CA PRO A 211 12.65 4.16 0.26
C PRO A 211 11.28 4.63 0.73
N LEU A 212 10.78 4.01 1.80
CA LEU A 212 9.60 4.49 2.52
C LEU A 212 9.83 5.93 3.00
N MET A 213 8.77 6.72 2.95
CA MET A 213 8.73 8.02 3.59
C MET A 213 8.67 7.83 5.11
N GLU A 214 9.46 8.62 5.84
CA GLU A 214 9.44 8.61 7.30
C GLU A 214 8.40 9.61 7.81
N HIS A 215 7.55 9.16 8.73
CA HIS A 215 6.58 10.01 9.42
C HIS A 215 6.73 9.78 10.92
N ALA A 216 6.99 10.85 11.67
CA ALA A 216 7.14 10.73 13.13
C ALA A 216 5.85 10.27 13.82
N ASP A 217 4.68 10.58 13.23
CA ASP A 217 3.39 10.44 13.88
C ASP A 217 2.58 9.21 13.42
N ARG A 218 3.14 8.36 12.54
CA ARG A 218 2.45 7.18 12.00
C ARG A 218 3.39 5.97 11.92
N PRO A 219 2.95 4.77 12.34
CA PRO A 219 3.74 3.56 12.13
C PRO A 219 3.92 3.26 10.65
N GLN A 220 5.08 2.72 10.30
CA GLN A 220 5.26 2.09 8.99
C GLN A 220 4.52 0.75 8.99
N SER A 221 3.93 0.40 7.85
CA SER A 221 3.29 -0.89 7.63
C SER A 221 4.32 -2.00 7.34
N THR A 222 5.37 -2.06 8.15
CA THR A 222 6.48 -3.01 7.97
C THR A 222 6.40 -4.15 8.96
N VAL A 223 7.04 -5.26 8.61
CA VAL A 223 7.20 -6.43 9.49
C VAL A 223 8.63 -6.53 10.00
N PRO A 224 8.88 -7.23 11.13
CA PRO A 224 10.24 -7.44 11.63
C PRO A 224 11.18 -8.01 10.55
N PRO A 225 12.47 -7.65 10.55
CA PRO A 225 13.44 -8.23 9.61
C PRO A 225 13.50 -9.76 9.77
N GLY A 226 13.72 -10.52 8.69
CA GLY A 226 13.73 -11.99 8.75
C GLY A 226 14.71 -12.57 9.79
N GLU A 227 15.90 -11.98 9.95
CA GLU A 227 16.90 -12.41 10.95
C GLU A 227 16.54 -12.03 12.40
N GLU A 228 15.64 -11.06 12.57
CA GLU A 228 15.16 -10.56 13.86
C GLU A 228 13.69 -10.90 14.10
N PHE A 229 13.09 -11.73 13.23
CA PHE A 229 11.68 -12.08 13.32
C PHE A 229 11.46 -12.91 14.59
N PRO A 230 10.51 -12.55 15.47
CA PRO A 230 10.37 -13.26 16.74
C PRO A 230 10.02 -14.73 16.55
N GLY A 231 10.68 -15.59 17.32
CA GLY A 231 10.57 -17.04 17.22
C GLY A 231 11.86 -17.71 16.78
N GLU A 232 11.78 -19.03 16.56
CA GLU A 232 12.85 -19.79 15.92
C GLU A 232 12.57 -19.84 14.42
N ILE A 233 13.52 -19.32 13.64
CA ILE A 233 13.38 -19.28 12.18
C ILE A 233 13.55 -20.69 11.62
N VAL A 234 12.48 -21.18 10.99
CA VAL A 234 12.47 -22.44 10.26
C VAL A 234 13.16 -22.27 8.91
N GLY A 235 12.88 -21.15 8.25
CA GLY A 235 13.51 -20.82 6.99
C GLY A 235 12.97 -19.53 6.39
N THR A 236 13.60 -19.12 5.30
CA THR A 236 13.19 -17.98 4.48
C THR A 236 13.04 -18.42 3.04
N GLY A 237 12.09 -17.83 2.33
CA GLY A 237 11.87 -18.09 0.90
C GLY A 237 11.45 -16.85 0.15
N GLU A 238 11.41 -16.96 -1.17
CA GLU A 238 10.94 -15.90 -2.07
C GLU A 238 9.87 -16.46 -3.01
N SER A 239 8.85 -15.66 -3.32
CA SER A 239 7.80 -16.02 -4.27
C SER A 239 7.20 -14.77 -4.91
N GLY A 240 7.17 -14.71 -6.24
CA GLY A 240 6.66 -13.55 -6.99
C GLY A 240 7.29 -12.21 -6.59
N ASP A 241 8.60 -12.19 -6.32
CA ASP A 241 9.39 -11.05 -5.82
C ASP A 241 9.15 -10.69 -4.33
N ALA A 242 8.19 -11.31 -3.64
CA ALA A 242 8.01 -11.16 -2.20
C ALA A 242 8.96 -12.07 -1.42
N ALA A 243 9.43 -11.59 -0.28
CA ALA A 243 10.19 -12.38 0.68
C ALA A 243 9.27 -12.91 1.79
N PHE A 244 9.61 -14.08 2.31
CA PHE A 244 8.87 -14.78 3.34
C PHE A 244 9.83 -15.23 4.44
N VAL A 245 9.38 -15.11 5.69
CA VAL A 245 9.96 -15.83 6.83
C VAL A 245 8.92 -16.80 7.36
N VAL A 246 9.39 -18.00 7.68
CA VAL A 246 8.63 -19.01 8.39
C VAL A 246 9.31 -19.21 9.74
N ALA A 247 8.56 -19.02 10.82
CA ALA A 247 9.06 -19.10 12.17
C ALA A 247 8.15 -19.98 13.02
N ARG A 248 8.73 -20.74 13.94
CA ARG A 248 8.00 -21.44 14.99
C ARG A 248 8.10 -20.69 16.30
N LEU A 249 7.01 -20.71 17.04
CA LEU A 249 6.89 -20.10 18.36
C LEU A 249 6.18 -21.06 19.30
N GLU A 250 6.47 -20.95 20.58
CA GLU A 250 5.68 -21.55 21.65
C GLU A 250 5.30 -20.45 22.63
N ALA A 251 4.02 -20.05 22.64
CA ALA A 251 3.53 -19.06 23.58
C ALA A 251 2.04 -19.26 23.88
N GLU A 252 1.64 -19.02 25.14
CA GLU A 252 0.25 -19.17 25.59
C GLU A 252 -0.73 -18.31 24.79
N ARG A 253 -0.29 -17.12 24.32
CA ARG A 253 -1.12 -16.22 23.50
C ARG A 253 -1.52 -16.80 22.14
N PHE A 254 -0.75 -17.75 21.63
CA PHE A 254 -1.06 -18.52 20.43
C PHE A 254 -1.70 -19.87 20.76
N GLY A 255 -1.90 -20.22 22.03
CA GLY A 255 -2.45 -21.51 22.45
C GLY A 255 -1.45 -22.67 22.47
N GLY A 256 -0.14 -22.40 22.39
CA GLY A 256 0.91 -23.43 22.40
C GLY A 256 1.90 -23.26 21.25
N GLU A 257 2.28 -24.37 20.63
CA GLU A 257 3.12 -24.41 19.43
C GLU A 257 2.39 -23.79 18.23
N TYR A 258 3.09 -22.92 17.52
CA TYR A 258 2.53 -22.06 16.48
C TYR A 258 3.51 -21.86 15.34
N LEU A 259 2.98 -21.93 14.11
CA LEU A 259 3.70 -21.59 12.89
C LEU A 259 3.25 -20.21 12.42
N ALA A 260 4.21 -19.30 12.28
CA ALA A 260 4.01 -17.97 11.70
C ALA A 260 4.69 -17.87 10.34
N VAL A 261 3.98 -17.31 9.37
CA VAL A 261 4.46 -17.01 8.02
C VAL A 261 4.21 -15.53 7.76
N SER A 262 5.27 -14.76 7.56
CA SER A 262 5.17 -13.33 7.27
C SER A 262 5.71 -13.04 5.87
N PRO A 263 4.85 -12.69 4.89
CA PRO A 263 5.27 -12.19 3.59
C PRO A 263 5.41 -10.67 3.58
N TRP A 264 6.44 -10.17 2.89
CA TRP A 264 6.66 -8.73 2.74
C TRP A 264 7.30 -8.34 1.39
N THR A 265 7.16 -7.06 1.03
CA THR A 265 7.77 -6.50 -0.19
C THR A 265 9.29 -6.49 -0.13
N PRO A 266 9.98 -6.75 -1.25
CA PRO A 266 11.43 -6.63 -1.29
C PRO A 266 11.83 -5.18 -0.98
N HIS A 267 13.01 -5.01 -0.38
CA HIS A 267 13.61 -3.74 0.05
C HIS A 267 12.97 -3.05 1.26
N ASN A 268 11.65 -2.83 1.25
CA ASN A 268 10.99 -1.98 2.25
C ASN A 268 10.28 -2.74 3.38
N ARG A 269 10.20 -4.07 3.29
CA ARG A 269 9.55 -4.93 4.32
C ARG A 269 8.09 -4.60 4.57
N VAL A 270 7.39 -4.06 3.58
CA VAL A 270 5.97 -3.73 3.72
C VAL A 270 5.15 -5.03 3.74
N MET A 271 4.27 -5.17 4.73
CA MET A 271 3.39 -6.34 4.89
C MET A 271 2.53 -6.61 3.64
N LEU A 272 2.24 -7.88 3.38
CA LEU A 272 1.37 -8.32 2.28
C LEU A 272 0.10 -9.04 2.80
N PRO A 273 -0.94 -8.30 3.21
CA PRO A 273 -2.23 -8.87 3.61
C PRO A 273 -3.06 -9.36 2.40
N LEU A 274 -4.27 -9.87 2.67
CA LEU A 274 -5.23 -10.27 1.65
C LEU A 274 -4.70 -11.34 0.67
N MET A 275 -3.82 -12.22 1.16
CA MET A 275 -3.41 -13.46 0.51
C MET A 275 -4.20 -14.63 1.08
N SER A 276 -4.28 -15.72 0.32
CA SER A 276 -4.69 -17.03 0.84
C SER A 276 -3.44 -17.91 0.89
N LEU A 277 -3.01 -18.27 2.08
CA LEU A 277 -1.88 -19.16 2.30
C LEU A 277 -2.35 -20.46 2.96
N SER A 278 -1.70 -21.57 2.61
CA SER A 278 -1.82 -22.84 3.32
C SER A 278 -0.46 -23.47 3.52
N THR A 279 -0.35 -24.37 4.49
CA THR A 279 0.88 -25.13 4.72
C THR A 279 0.59 -26.62 4.66
N ARG A 280 1.51 -27.38 4.07
CA ARG A 280 1.61 -28.83 4.22
C ARG A 280 2.93 -29.15 4.91
N ILE A 281 2.89 -30.03 5.90
CA ILE A 281 4.06 -30.49 6.64
C ILE A 281 4.18 -32.00 6.45
N GLU A 282 5.35 -32.43 5.99
CA GLU A 282 5.69 -33.83 5.77
C GLU A 282 6.79 -34.28 6.74
N ARG A 283 6.59 -35.43 7.37
CA ARG A 283 7.54 -36.05 8.27
C ARG A 283 7.87 -37.44 7.78
N ALA A 284 9.15 -37.69 7.50
CA ALA A 284 9.61 -38.96 6.95
C ALA A 284 8.83 -39.41 5.69
N GLY A 285 8.38 -38.45 4.87
CA GLY A 285 7.62 -38.67 3.65
C GLY A 285 6.10 -38.91 3.83
N GLU A 286 5.57 -38.72 5.04
CA GLU A 286 4.12 -38.76 5.31
C GLU A 286 3.61 -37.38 5.69
N THR A 287 2.47 -36.95 5.11
CA THR A 287 1.81 -35.70 5.50
C THR A 287 1.26 -35.80 6.93
N VAL A 288 1.80 -35.00 7.84
CA VAL A 288 1.38 -34.95 9.25
C VAL A 288 0.44 -33.77 9.55
N PHE A 289 0.48 -32.72 8.73
CA PHE A 289 -0.39 -31.56 8.84
C PHE A 289 -0.64 -30.94 7.46
N GLU A 290 -1.87 -30.50 7.20
CA GLU A 290 -2.22 -29.72 6.01
C GLU A 290 -3.45 -28.86 6.32
N ASP A 291 -3.29 -27.54 6.35
CA ASP A 291 -4.39 -26.60 6.59
C ASP A 291 -4.07 -25.19 6.07
N ALA A 292 -5.09 -24.34 6.03
CA ALA A 292 -4.96 -22.91 5.75
C ALA A 292 -4.27 -22.16 6.90
N LEU A 293 -3.59 -21.07 6.56
CA LEU A 293 -3.01 -20.13 7.51
C LEU A 293 -3.92 -18.91 7.63
N ALA A 294 -4.39 -18.61 8.85
CA ALA A 294 -5.27 -17.47 9.09
C ALA A 294 -4.46 -16.17 9.15
N GLY A 295 -5.02 -15.05 8.67
CA GLY A 295 -4.45 -13.73 8.90
C GLY A 295 -4.58 -13.32 10.37
N MET A 296 -3.47 -12.94 10.99
CA MET A 296 -3.37 -12.68 12.43
C MET A 296 -2.64 -11.36 12.70
N LEU A 297 -2.96 -10.74 13.82
CA LEU A 297 -2.33 -9.50 14.30
C LEU A 297 -1.78 -9.73 15.71
N ASP A 298 -0.48 -9.54 15.86
CA ASP A 298 0.24 -9.64 17.13
C ASP A 298 1.14 -8.41 17.29
N PRO A 299 1.27 -7.83 18.50
CA PRO A 299 2.13 -6.66 18.73
C PRO A 299 3.61 -6.88 18.40
N GLU A 300 4.13 -8.10 18.52
CA GLU A 300 5.54 -8.42 18.28
C GLU A 300 5.78 -8.84 16.82
N LEU A 301 4.87 -9.66 16.25
CA LEU A 301 5.00 -10.15 14.86
C LEU A 301 4.47 -9.18 13.81
N GLY A 302 3.60 -8.24 14.20
CA GLY A 302 2.77 -7.48 13.27
C GLY A 302 1.71 -8.34 12.60
N PHE A 303 1.30 -7.96 11.39
CA PHE A 303 0.47 -8.81 10.55
C PHE A 303 1.26 -9.99 10.01
N HIS A 304 0.71 -11.18 10.17
CA HIS A 304 1.28 -12.42 9.67
C HIS A 304 0.17 -13.43 9.39
N TYR A 305 0.50 -14.53 8.71
CA TYR A 305 -0.39 -15.68 8.57
C TYR A 305 0.07 -16.78 9.52
N GLY A 306 -0.83 -17.51 10.16
CA GLY A 306 -0.38 -18.60 11.01
C GLY A 306 -1.45 -19.58 11.46
N THR A 307 -0.97 -20.62 12.15
CA THR A 307 -1.80 -21.73 12.65
C THR A 307 -1.13 -22.42 13.83
N GLN A 308 -1.94 -23.06 14.69
CA GLN A 308 -1.46 -23.87 15.80
C GLN A 308 -1.03 -25.25 15.28
N VAL A 309 0.27 -25.50 15.28
CA VAL A 309 0.85 -26.76 14.83
C VAL A 309 2.23 -26.95 15.44
N ALA A 310 2.53 -28.19 15.83
CA ALA A 310 3.86 -28.60 16.27
C ALA A 310 4.72 -28.94 15.05
N ILE A 311 5.97 -28.46 15.04
CA ILE A 311 6.96 -28.80 14.02
C ILE A 311 8.25 -29.34 14.64
N GLU A 312 8.82 -30.35 14.02
CA GLU A 312 10.01 -31.07 14.49
C GLU A 312 11.15 -30.97 13.49
N GLU A 313 12.40 -30.98 13.99
CA GLU A 313 13.59 -31.03 13.13
C GLU A 313 13.53 -32.27 12.23
N GLY A 314 13.75 -32.06 10.93
CA GLY A 314 13.57 -33.04 9.87
C GLY A 314 12.20 -33.02 9.17
N ASP A 315 11.29 -32.11 9.55
CA ASP A 315 10.05 -31.87 8.82
C ASP A 315 10.31 -31.06 7.54
N ASP A 316 9.63 -31.42 6.45
CA ASP A 316 9.58 -30.65 5.22
C ASP A 316 8.27 -29.84 5.17
N LEU A 317 8.37 -28.52 4.98
CA LEU A 317 7.26 -27.59 4.95
C LEU A 317 7.08 -27.02 3.53
N ARG A 318 5.85 -27.13 3.02
CA ARG A 318 5.41 -26.45 1.80
C ARG A 318 4.45 -25.34 2.16
N ILE A 319 4.78 -24.09 1.82
CA ILE A 319 3.86 -22.94 1.92
C ILE A 319 3.26 -22.68 0.54
N GLU A 320 1.96 -22.91 0.40
CA GLU A 320 1.24 -22.73 -0.85
C GLU A 320 0.52 -21.37 -0.87
N VAL A 321 0.67 -20.65 -1.99
CA VAL A 321 -0.02 -19.38 -2.24
C VAL A 321 -1.27 -19.68 -3.08
N GLY A 322 -2.41 -19.83 -2.41
CA GLY A 322 -3.69 -20.08 -3.05
C GLY A 322 -4.27 -18.84 -3.74
N SER A 323 -3.98 -17.65 -3.21
CA SER A 323 -4.23 -16.37 -3.89
C SER A 323 -3.15 -15.36 -3.55
N VAL A 324 -2.71 -14.62 -4.56
CA VAL A 324 -1.78 -13.50 -4.40
C VAL A 324 -2.42 -12.35 -3.61
N PRO A 325 -1.65 -11.37 -3.09
CA PRO A 325 -2.23 -10.31 -2.27
C PRO A 325 -3.22 -9.48 -3.11
N GLN A 326 -4.50 -9.52 -2.75
CA GLN A 326 -5.59 -8.80 -3.43
C GLN A 326 -5.62 -7.32 -3.00
N ILE A 327 -4.52 -6.62 -3.23
CA ILE A 327 -4.30 -5.23 -2.83
C ILE A 327 -3.92 -4.46 -4.09
N ALA A 328 -4.56 -3.30 -4.29
CA ALA A 328 -4.24 -2.44 -5.42
C ALA A 328 -2.76 -1.96 -5.37
N ARG A 329 -2.19 -1.70 -6.52
CA ARG A 329 -0.77 -1.35 -6.68
C ARG A 329 -0.62 0.02 -7.30
N HIS A 330 0.29 0.82 -6.76
CA HIS A 330 0.82 2.00 -7.43
C HIS A 330 2.00 1.63 -8.34
N ASP A 331 2.44 2.57 -9.17
CA ASP A 331 3.62 2.44 -10.04
C ASP A 331 4.83 1.85 -9.27
N GLY A 332 5.51 0.88 -9.88
CA GLY A 332 6.67 0.19 -9.29
C GLY A 332 6.33 -1.11 -8.57
N TYR A 333 5.04 -1.42 -8.36
CA TYR A 333 4.57 -2.68 -7.77
C TYR A 333 3.49 -3.38 -8.59
N GLU A 334 2.94 -2.75 -9.61
CA GLU A 334 1.80 -3.23 -10.37
C GLU A 334 2.08 -4.45 -11.24
N THR A 335 3.35 -4.74 -11.53
CA THR A 335 3.79 -5.95 -12.25
C THR A 335 4.34 -7.04 -11.32
N ALA A 336 4.37 -6.79 -10.00
CA ALA A 336 4.94 -7.70 -9.00
C ALA A 336 3.85 -8.50 -8.27
N PHE A 337 4.25 -9.61 -7.65
CA PHE A 337 3.39 -10.45 -6.81
C PHE A 337 2.17 -11.05 -7.55
N LEU A 338 2.28 -11.32 -8.85
CA LEU A 338 1.18 -11.88 -9.67
C LEU A 338 1.30 -13.40 -9.86
N GLU A 339 2.53 -13.90 -9.98
CA GLU A 339 2.85 -15.32 -10.08
C GLU A 339 3.69 -15.75 -8.88
N MET A 340 3.04 -16.41 -7.91
CA MET A 340 3.64 -16.76 -6.64
C MET A 340 3.67 -18.29 -6.46
N PRO A 341 4.71 -19.01 -6.94
CA PRO A 341 4.85 -20.44 -6.70
C PRO A 341 4.99 -20.75 -5.20
N ALA A 342 4.68 -22.00 -4.84
CA ALA A 342 4.85 -22.47 -3.47
C ALA A 342 6.32 -22.43 -3.04
N ILE A 343 6.53 -22.23 -1.74
CA ILE A 343 7.83 -22.21 -1.10
C ILE A 343 8.04 -23.55 -0.40
N GLU A 344 9.21 -24.15 -0.58
CA GLU A 344 9.60 -25.42 0.04
C GLU A 344 10.75 -25.17 1.01
N LEU A 345 10.62 -25.66 2.24
CA LEU A 345 11.61 -25.54 3.31
C LEU A 345 11.82 -26.90 3.97
N SER A 346 13.05 -27.17 4.42
CA SER A 346 13.35 -28.31 5.29
C SER A 346 13.82 -27.75 6.63
N TYR A 347 13.17 -28.15 7.72
CA TYR A 347 13.46 -27.68 9.07
C TYR A 347 14.56 -28.49 9.76
#